data_AF-A0A822XCX8-F1
#
_entry.id   AF-A0A822XCX8-F1
#
_cell.length_a   1.000
_cell.length_b   1.000
_cell.length_c   1.000
_cell.angle_alpha   90.00
_cell.angle_beta   90.00
_cell.angle_gamma   90.00
#
_symmetry.space_group_name_H-M   'P 1'
#
loop_
_entity.id
_entity.type
_entity.pdbx_description
1 polymer ?
#
loop_
_entity_poly.entity_id
_entity_poly.type
_entity_poly.pdbx_seq_one_letter_code
_entity_poly.pdbx_strand_id
1 'polypeptide(L)'
;MNSMADIDPQMILDSVGPVQAILDAHDGVVNVMDTSGGVITISLEGGCTGCSSTPMTAMQIYYSLMKLDQVNDVIFVNGELPAYMRSFINQKLGIEQ
;
A
#
# COMPACT_ATOMS: atom_id res chain seq x y z
N MET A 1 -25.47 -13.73 0.68
CA MET A 1 -24.07 -13.58 1.14
C MET A 1 -23.71 -12.12 1.00
N ASN A 2 -23.50 -11.41 2.11
CA ASN A 2 -23.14 -10.00 2.10
C ASN A 2 -21.62 -9.92 1.94
N SER A 3 -21.12 -10.02 0.71
CA SER A 3 -19.72 -9.73 0.41
C SER A 3 -19.55 -8.22 0.55
N MET A 4 -19.21 -7.75 1.75
CA MET A 4 -18.59 -6.43 1.90
C MET A 4 -17.36 -6.45 0.99
N ALA A 5 -17.39 -5.57 -0.01
CA ALA A 5 -16.66 -5.69 -1.26
C ALA A 5 -15.20 -6.05 -1.07
N ASP A 6 -14.83 -7.24 -1.55
CA ASP A 6 -13.43 -7.59 -1.78
C ASP A 6 -12.90 -6.64 -2.85
N ILE A 7 -11.78 -5.96 -2.57
CA ILE A 7 -11.15 -5.06 -3.53
C ILE A 7 -10.43 -5.90 -4.59
N ASP A 8 -10.70 -5.62 -5.87
CA ASP A 8 -10.04 -6.36 -6.95
C ASP A 8 -8.51 -6.18 -6.91
N PRO A 9 -7.72 -7.27 -6.85
CA PRO A 9 -6.26 -7.19 -6.78
C PRO A 9 -5.61 -6.50 -7.98
N GLN A 10 -6.19 -6.59 -9.17
CA GLN A 10 -5.65 -5.88 -10.34
C GLN A 10 -5.82 -4.37 -10.19
N MET A 11 -6.95 -3.91 -9.63
CA MET A 11 -7.14 -2.49 -9.35
C MET A 11 -6.09 -1.93 -8.37
N ILE A 12 -5.69 -2.73 -7.39
CA ILE A 12 -4.62 -2.38 -6.44
C ILE A 12 -3.29 -2.26 -7.18
N LEU A 13 -2.96 -3.24 -8.03
CA LEU A 13 -1.75 -3.25 -8.84
C LEU A 13 -1.68 -2.07 -9.82
N ASP A 14 -2.78 -1.73 -10.49
CA ASP A 14 -2.89 -0.54 -11.35
C ASP A 14 -2.68 0.75 -10.56
N SER A 15 -3.23 0.82 -9.35
CA SER A 15 -3.12 2.00 -8.48
C SER A 15 -1.69 2.20 -7.93
N VAL A 16 -0.91 1.13 -7.79
CA VAL A 16 0.52 1.19 -7.46
C VAL A 16 1.43 1.28 -8.68
N GLY A 17 0.87 1.29 -9.90
CA GLY A 17 1.58 1.43 -11.17
C GLY A 17 2.63 2.55 -11.21
N PRO A 18 2.39 3.76 -10.65
CA PRO A 18 3.40 4.82 -10.56
C PRO A 18 4.64 4.44 -9.73
N VAL A 19 4.48 3.50 -8.79
CA VAL A 19 5.54 2.98 -7.91
C VAL A 19 6.18 1.73 -8.50
N GLN A 20 5.51 1.07 -9.46
CA GLN A 20 6.03 -0.12 -10.14
C GLN A 20 7.39 0.14 -10.80
N ALA A 21 7.62 1.32 -11.37
CA ALA A 21 8.92 1.68 -11.96
C ALA A 21 10.04 1.81 -10.91
N ILE A 22 9.72 2.22 -9.68
CA ILE A 22 10.67 2.33 -8.56
C ILE A 22 11.00 0.93 -8.04
N LEU A 23 9.98 0.08 -7.95
CA LEU A 23 10.12 -1.31 -7.54
C LEU A 23 10.94 -2.09 -8.57
N ASP A 24 10.62 -1.98 -9.86
CA ASP A 24 11.33 -2.66 -10.96
C ASP A 24 12.82 -2.28 -11.00
N ALA A 25 13.14 -1.01 -10.73
CA ALA A 25 14.52 -0.52 -10.64
C ALA A 25 15.33 -1.11 -9.46
N HIS A 26 14.66 -1.75 -8.50
CA HIS A 26 15.25 -2.33 -7.29
C HIS A 26 14.92 -3.83 -7.12
N ASP A 27 14.50 -4.52 -8.19
CA ASP A 27 14.00 -5.91 -8.16
C ASP A 27 12.91 -6.11 -7.08
N GLY A 28 12.09 -5.09 -6.87
CA GLY A 28 10.98 -5.03 -5.93
C GLY A 28 9.68 -5.51 -6.56
N VAL A 29 8.87 -6.19 -5.75
CA VAL A 29 7.56 -6.73 -6.11
C VAL A 29 6.57 -6.41 -4.99
N VAL A 30 5.37 -5.95 -5.36
CA VAL A 30 4.23 -5.88 -4.45
C VAL A 30 3.42 -7.15 -4.59
N ASN A 31 3.23 -7.88 -3.50
CA ASN A 31 2.32 -9.01 -3.45
C ASN A 31 1.10 -8.63 -2.62
N VAL A 32 -0.09 -8.70 -3.22
CA VAL A 32 -1.36 -8.50 -2.53
C VAL A 32 -1.76 -9.81 -1.87
N MET A 33 -1.93 -9.79 -0.55
CA MET A 33 -2.20 -10.99 0.26
C MET A 33 -3.67 -11.11 0.67
N ASP A 34 -4.32 -9.99 1.00
CA ASP A 34 -5.73 -9.94 1.38
C ASP A 34 -6.33 -8.56 1.03
N THR A 35 -7.62 -8.55 0.73
CA THR A 35 -8.38 -7.38 0.27
C THR A 35 -9.73 -7.26 0.97
N SER A 36 -9.90 -8.01 2.05
CA SER A 36 -11.19 -8.21 2.70
C SER A 36 -11.60 -6.97 3.50
N GLY A 37 -12.88 -6.57 3.38
CA GLY A 37 -13.46 -5.50 4.20
C GLY A 37 -12.85 -4.11 3.94
N GLY A 38 -12.31 -3.88 2.74
CA GLY A 38 -11.63 -2.64 2.39
C GLY A 38 -10.23 -2.50 3.01
N VAL A 39 -9.72 -3.53 3.69
CA VAL A 39 -8.35 -3.54 4.22
C VAL A 39 -7.47 -4.29 3.23
N ILE A 40 -6.44 -3.63 2.73
CA ILE A 40 -5.49 -4.25 1.82
C ILE A 40 -4.26 -4.70 2.63
N THR A 41 -3.98 -5.99 2.63
CA THR A 41 -2.73 -6.53 3.19
C THR A 41 -1.76 -6.80 2.04
N ILE A 42 -0.57 -6.20 2.09
CA ILE A 42 0.48 -6.39 1.08
C ILE A 42 1.84 -6.75 1.70
N SER A 43 2.62 -7.53 0.97
CA SER A 43 4.06 -7.67 1.21
C SER A 43 4.85 -6.93 0.13
N LEU A 44 5.95 -6.30 0.57
CA LEU A 44 6.96 -5.73 -0.30
C LEU A 44 8.15 -6.68 -0.26
N GLU A 45 8.43 -7.34 -1.39
CA GLU A 45 9.54 -8.28 -1.53
C GLU A 45 10.52 -7.71 -2.56
N GLY A 46 11.83 -7.93 -2.38
CA GLY A 46 12.83 -7.47 -3.35
C GLY A 46 14.24 -7.43 -2.78
N GLY A 47 15.22 -7.16 -3.66
CA GLY A 47 16.65 -7.23 -3.31
C GLY A 47 17.13 -6.22 -2.25
N CYS A 48 16.28 -5.25 -1.86
CA CYS A 48 16.61 -4.18 -0.93
C CYS A 48 15.68 -4.12 0.30
N THR A 49 15.13 -5.25 0.75
CA THR A 49 14.37 -5.32 2.02
C THR A 49 15.19 -4.74 3.17
N GLY A 50 14.71 -3.65 3.79
CA GLY A 50 15.42 -2.94 4.87
C GLY A 50 16.33 -1.79 4.43
N CYS A 51 16.39 -1.48 3.13
CA CYS A 51 17.05 -0.27 2.64
C CYS A 51 16.25 0.98 3.04
N SER A 52 16.93 2.12 3.20
CA SER A 52 16.30 3.42 3.53
C SER A 52 15.23 3.88 2.53
N SER A 53 15.17 3.27 1.34
CA SER A 53 14.15 3.51 0.32
C SER A 53 12.83 2.76 0.56
N THR A 54 12.82 1.73 1.43
CA THR A 54 11.64 0.91 1.73
C THR A 54 10.49 1.76 2.33
N PRO A 55 10.72 2.64 3.33
CA PRO A 55 9.65 3.44 3.91
C PRO A 55 9.09 4.48 2.94
N MET A 56 9.93 5.04 2.06
CA MET A 56 9.47 5.98 1.01
C MET A 56 8.56 5.28 -0.01
N THR A 57 8.90 4.06 -0.38
CA THR A 57 8.09 3.24 -1.29
C THR A 57 6.75 2.86 -0.64
N ALA A 58 6.78 2.40 0.61
CA ALA A 58 5.57 2.11 1.39
C ALA A 58 4.67 3.35 1.54
N MET A 59 5.26 4.53 1.76
CA MET A 59 4.53 5.81 1.83
C MET A 59 3.79 6.13 0.53
N GLN A 60 4.43 5.97 -0.63
CA GLN A 60 3.82 6.22 -1.94
C GLN A 60 2.69 5.24 -2.25
N ILE A 61 2.87 3.96 -1.91
CA ILE A 61 1.84 2.92 -2.07
C ILE A 61 0.63 3.23 -1.18
N TYR A 62 0.86 3.47 0.11
CA TYR A 62 -0.20 3.82 1.05
C TYR A 62 -0.98 5.05 0.58
N TYR A 63 -0.28 6.12 0.17
CA TYR A 63 -0.92 7.32 -0.35
C TYR A 63 -1.77 7.07 -1.60
N SER A 64 -1.34 6.18 -2.50
CA SER A 64 -2.07 5.89 -3.74
C SER A 64 -3.31 5.05 -3.47
N LEU A 65 -3.20 4.04 -2.59
CA LEU A 65 -4.30 3.15 -2.25
C LEU A 65 -5.37 3.83 -1.37
N MET A 66 -4.97 4.65 -0.39
CA MET A 66 -5.91 5.37 0.48
C MET A 66 -6.71 6.47 -0.25
N LYS A 67 -6.45 6.74 -1.53
CA LYS A 67 -7.29 7.60 -2.38
C LYS A 67 -8.48 6.86 -2.98
N LEU A 68 -8.49 5.53 -2.94
CA LEU A 68 -9.57 4.73 -3.47
C LEU A 68 -10.70 4.71 -2.43
N ASP A 69 -11.91 5.11 -2.81
CA ASP A 69 -13.08 5.17 -1.89
C ASP A 69 -13.39 3.84 -1.19
N GLN A 70 -13.01 2.72 -1.81
CA GLN A 70 -13.24 1.36 -1.31
C GLN A 70 -12.14 0.87 -0.37
N VAL A 71 -11.06 1.62 -0.19
CA VAL A 71 -9.94 1.29 0.70
C VAL A 71 -10.10 2.02 2.03
N ASN A 72 -10.22 1.25 3.10
CA ASN A 72 -10.27 1.70 4.48
C ASN A 72 -8.88 1.76 5.11
N ASP A 73 -8.02 0.77 4.82
CA ASP A 73 -6.66 0.72 5.37
C ASP A 73 -5.72 -0.12 4.50
N VAL A 74 -4.41 0.07 4.70
CA VAL A 74 -3.36 -0.72 4.07
C VAL A 74 -2.36 -1.19 5.12
N ILE A 75 -2.19 -2.50 5.21
CA ILE A 75 -1.28 -3.19 6.14
C ILE A 75 -0.10 -3.74 5.35
N PHE A 76 1.11 -3.41 5.82
CA PHE A 76 2.36 -3.93 5.25
C PHE A 76 2.89 -5.06 6.14
N VAL A 77 3.07 -6.26 5.58
CA VAL A 77 3.56 -7.43 6.34
C VAL A 77 5.07 -7.38 6.59
N ASN A 78 5.83 -6.92 5.60
CA ASN A 78 7.31 -6.86 5.65
C ASN A 78 7.88 -5.48 5.28
N GLY A 79 7.02 -4.45 5.18
CA GLY A 79 7.41 -3.06 4.94
C GLY A 79 7.03 -2.22 6.15
N GLU A 80 7.95 -1.42 6.68
CA GLU A 80 7.60 -0.49 7.76
C GLU A 80 7.19 0.85 7.15
N LEU A 81 5.90 1.18 7.29
CA LEU A 81 5.44 2.56 7.24
C LEU A 81 5.31 3.07 8.69
N PRO A 82 6.24 3.92 9.17
CA PRO A 82 6.19 4.43 10.52
C PRO A 82 4.89 5.21 10.79
N ALA A 83 4.36 5.09 12.01
CA ALA A 83 3.10 5.71 12.41
C ALA A 83 3.05 7.22 12.12
N TYR A 84 4.17 7.94 12.28
CA TYR A 84 4.22 9.38 12.01
C TYR A 84 4.04 9.71 10.51
N MET A 85 4.58 8.88 9.61
CA MET A 85 4.37 9.05 8.16
C MET A 85 2.93 8.72 7.78
N ARG A 86 2.35 7.65 8.37
CA ARG A 86 0.93 7.31 8.18
C ARG A 86 0.03 8.46 8.60
N SER A 87 0.25 9.04 9.78
CA SER A 87 -0.51 10.21 10.26
C SER A 87 -0.35 11.42 9.34
N PHE A 88 0.87 11.70 8.86
CA PHE A 88 1.12 12.79 7.91
C PHE A 88 0.33 12.61 6.61
N ILE A 89 0.29 11.40 6.06
CA ILE A 89 -0.47 11.09 4.86
C ILE A 89 -1.97 11.22 5.10
N ASN A 90 -2.48 10.67 6.20
CA ASN A 90 -3.90 10.76 6.55
C ASN A 90 -4.34 12.23 6.70
N GLN A 91 -3.53 13.06 7.36
CA GLN A 91 -3.78 14.50 7.45
C GLN A 91 -3.80 15.17 6.07
N LYS A 92 -2.88 14.80 5.17
CA LYS A 92 -2.84 15.31 3.78
C LYS A 92 -4.05 14.88 2.96
N LEU A 93 -4.60 13.70 3.23
CA LEU A 93 -5.78 13.17 2.57
C LEU A 93 -7.09 13.61 3.23
N GLY A 94 -7.04 14.25 4.40
CA GLY A 94 -8.23 14.62 5.17
C GLY A 94 -8.94 13.41 5.80
N ILE A 95 -8.21 12.31 6.00
CA ILE A 95 -8.72 11.09 6.63
C ILE A 95 -8.61 11.30 8.14
N GLU A 96 -9.74 11.56 8.78
CA GLU A 96 -9.83 11.62 10.25
C GLU A 96 -9.82 10.18 10.79
N GLN A 97 -8.88 9.89 11.70
CA GLN A 97 -8.69 8.58 12.34
C GLN A 97 -9.64 8.37 13.51
#